data_AF-A0A821MMR0-F1
#
_entry.id   AF-A0A821MMR0-F1
#
_cell.length_a   1.000
_cell.length_b   1.000
_cell.length_c   1.000
_cell.angle_alpha   90.00
_cell.angle_beta   90.00
_cell.angle_gamma   90.00
#
_symmetry.space_group_name_H-M   'P 1'
#
loop_
_entity.id
_entity.type
_entity.pdbx_description
1 polymer ?
#
loop_
_entity_poly.entity_id
_entity_poly.type
_entity_poly.pdbx_seq_one_letter_code
_entity_poly.pdbx_strand_id
1 'polypeptide(L)'
;MPDATHVVVGIKWGANVFASFEFENKENYQKKYIEGILQANMEKIALSIKGSGSVQFTEDENQLKTSLSIKFFGDIIPQDEELPQTFEKTLELMKKVPSYLTKFNNGKGKPLEYTLYPLKNVEKFFQLETRIKRTLIDLNLETITLLEKEFDDLLQAKQKFNDFYNEVNENSDFVASDNLGEIYKKSHQIKTCEAAFREQIATKLVEVRSGTKKPITIEKILTKFHEKPGFIMDISAFIEKYTKLITTIKQIAVFKENKIIYLGKRDASDVLPMQNNGDIYLFYMNEELKIRNNQLYEDSYHYFLDLVRDVEKKQSKFVIIDYNIHPEVKTKKEIKICYYRNGKLVADDLYKSKKESLSWCIAKSQLTSSTLRKPATTTKLSIPCAGIKLNYHCPREKKTWTCEKCQTSIEYGYDNTFYCSCGGAAAESYSFKCSSPLHPDEFLTFTKDDLERYLPNKDAENEVNILLLGETGVGKSTFINAFINYLTFSSLEEAAKEELRAGIFTKFIITDDNCMERTIKIGYDDNECTGEGQSSTQYAKAHVFHIDDLTLRIIDTPGIGDTRGIEMDKQNLQNTLSYISNYGHLN
;
A
#
# COMPACT_ATOMS: atom_id res chain seq x y z
N MET A 1 -12.91 68.54 -4.20
CA MET A 1 -12.20 67.26 -4.43
C MET A 1 -11.52 66.84 -3.12
N PRO A 2 -12.20 66.12 -2.20
CA PRO A 2 -11.64 65.87 -0.87
C PRO A 2 -10.63 64.70 -0.80
N ASP A 3 -10.59 63.83 -1.82
CA ASP A 3 -9.84 62.56 -1.72
C ASP A 3 -8.55 62.47 -2.53
N ALA A 4 -8.24 63.46 -3.38
CA ALA A 4 -7.02 63.44 -4.19
C ALA A 4 -5.79 63.91 -3.40
N THR A 5 -4.63 63.28 -3.63
CA THR A 5 -3.34 63.66 -3.03
C THR A 5 -2.38 64.31 -4.04
N HIS A 6 -2.59 64.06 -5.33
CA HIS A 6 -1.76 64.53 -6.43
C HIS A 6 -2.61 65.08 -7.57
N VAL A 7 -2.01 65.93 -8.40
CA VAL A 7 -2.56 66.37 -9.69
C VAL A 7 -1.70 65.81 -10.82
N VAL A 8 -2.32 65.43 -11.94
CA VAL A 8 -1.60 65.02 -13.15
C VAL A 8 -1.00 66.26 -13.80
N VAL A 9 0.32 66.28 -13.96
CA VAL A 9 1.06 67.38 -14.62
C VAL A 9 1.69 66.96 -15.94
N GLY A 10 1.73 65.66 -16.23
CA GLY A 10 2.27 65.12 -17.47
C GLY A 10 1.62 63.78 -17.79
N ILE A 11 1.47 63.49 -19.08
CA ILE A 11 0.98 62.21 -19.58
C ILE A 11 1.88 61.78 -20.72
N LYS A 12 2.49 60.60 -20.60
CA LYS A 12 3.20 59.94 -21.70
C LYS A 12 2.22 59.04 -22.44
N TRP A 13 2.06 59.30 -23.72
CA TRP A 13 1.15 58.56 -24.59
C TRP A 13 1.91 57.51 -25.40
N GLY A 14 1.27 56.37 -25.66
CA GLY A 14 1.80 55.29 -26.48
C GLY A 14 0.87 54.09 -26.48
N ALA A 15 1.37 52.91 -26.83
CA ALA A 15 0.61 51.68 -26.68
C ALA A 15 1.54 50.54 -26.30
N ASN A 16 1.05 49.66 -25.42
CA ASN A 16 1.75 48.44 -25.08
C ASN A 16 1.10 47.24 -25.76
N VAL A 17 1.95 46.33 -26.21
CA VAL A 17 1.55 45.05 -26.79
C VAL A 17 2.49 43.98 -26.24
N PHE A 18 1.90 42.87 -25.80
CA PHE A 18 2.57 41.75 -25.17
C PHE A 18 2.15 40.46 -25.85
N ALA A 19 3.12 39.59 -26.12
CA ALA A 19 2.87 38.21 -26.46
C ALA A 19 3.49 37.33 -25.37
N SER A 20 2.68 36.44 -24.81
CA SER A 20 3.12 35.42 -23.88
C SER A 20 3.21 34.09 -24.62
N PHE A 21 4.33 33.41 -24.44
CA PHE A 21 4.61 32.10 -25.00
C PHE A 21 4.80 31.14 -23.83
N GLU A 22 3.89 30.18 -23.71
CA GLU A 22 3.84 29.23 -22.61
C GLU A 22 4.16 27.84 -23.14
N PHE A 23 5.12 27.16 -22.52
CA PHE A 23 5.47 25.76 -22.81
C PHE A 23 5.02 24.89 -21.64
N GLU A 24 4.23 23.85 -21.93
CA GLU A 24 3.79 22.88 -20.95
C GLU A 24 4.80 21.73 -20.84
N ASN A 25 5.56 21.70 -19.74
CA ASN A 25 6.65 20.72 -19.55
C ASN A 25 6.15 19.35 -19.10
N LYS A 26 5.44 18.62 -19.97
CA LYS A 26 4.93 17.27 -19.66
C LYS A 26 6.04 16.23 -19.51
N GLU A 27 7.16 16.42 -20.20
CA GLU A 27 8.25 15.44 -20.28
C GLU A 27 9.33 15.65 -19.21
N ASN A 28 9.07 16.52 -18.21
CA ASN A 28 10.00 16.82 -17.12
C ASN A 28 11.42 17.21 -17.58
N TYR A 29 11.53 17.91 -18.72
CA TYR A 29 12.78 18.51 -19.15
C TYR A 29 13.33 19.43 -18.05
N GLN A 30 14.65 19.55 -17.99
CA GLN A 30 15.28 20.48 -17.06
C GLN A 30 14.78 21.90 -17.32
N LYS A 31 14.26 22.57 -16.28
CA LYS A 31 13.70 23.92 -16.38
C LYS A 31 14.67 24.90 -17.07
N LYS A 32 15.95 24.84 -16.71
CA LYS A 32 17.01 25.68 -17.32
C LYS A 32 17.17 25.47 -18.83
N TYR A 33 16.98 24.24 -19.31
CA TYR A 33 17.06 23.92 -20.72
C TYR A 33 15.89 24.56 -21.49
N ILE A 34 14.67 24.41 -20.98
CA ILE A 34 13.48 25.07 -21.57
C ILE A 34 13.62 26.59 -21.51
N GLU A 35 14.03 27.16 -20.38
CA GLU A 35 14.26 28.60 -20.22
C GLU A 35 15.29 29.12 -21.23
N GLY A 36 16.40 28.41 -21.43
CA GLY A 36 17.42 28.77 -22.41
C GLY A 36 16.88 28.79 -23.84
N ILE A 37 16.08 27.79 -24.22
CA ILE A 37 15.49 27.74 -25.58
C ILE A 37 14.43 28.82 -25.76
N LEU A 38 13.54 29.01 -24.77
CA LEU A 38 12.54 30.08 -24.81
C LEU A 38 13.22 31.45 -24.91
N GLN A 39 14.26 31.70 -24.11
CA GLN A 39 15.02 32.96 -24.15
C GLN A 39 15.66 33.18 -25.52
N ALA A 40 16.36 32.17 -26.08
CA ALA A 40 16.96 32.26 -27.40
C ALA A 40 15.90 32.58 -28.48
N ASN A 41 14.73 31.93 -28.41
CA ASN A 41 13.62 32.19 -29.32
C ASN A 41 13.04 33.61 -29.14
N MET A 42 12.91 34.11 -27.91
CA MET A 42 12.46 35.49 -27.63
C MET A 42 13.46 36.54 -28.14
N GLU A 43 14.76 36.29 -28.02
CA GLU A 43 15.79 37.18 -28.58
C GLU A 43 15.72 37.23 -30.11
N LYS A 44 15.52 36.07 -30.75
CA LYS A 44 15.27 35.96 -32.20
C LYS A 44 13.99 36.70 -32.64
N ILE A 45 12.92 36.65 -31.85
CA ILE A 45 11.70 37.44 -32.06
C ILE A 45 12.02 38.94 -32.02
N ALA A 46 12.70 39.38 -30.97
CA ALA A 46 13.03 40.79 -30.79
C ALA A 46 13.88 41.33 -31.96
N LEU A 47 14.82 40.53 -32.47
CA LEU A 47 15.60 40.86 -33.66
C LEU A 47 14.74 40.92 -34.92
N SER A 48 13.81 39.98 -35.11
CA SER A 48 12.91 39.90 -36.28
C SER A 48 11.89 41.04 -36.35
N ILE A 49 11.55 41.64 -35.21
CA ILE A 49 10.68 42.84 -35.13
C ILE A 49 11.49 44.11 -35.45
N LYS A 50 12.75 44.18 -34.98
CA LYS A 50 13.62 45.35 -35.17
C LYS A 50 14.27 45.42 -36.55
N GLY A 51 14.42 44.29 -37.26
CA GLY A 51 15.06 44.21 -38.57
C GLY A 51 14.36 43.27 -39.54
N SER A 52 14.58 43.46 -40.83
CA SER A 52 14.01 42.68 -41.94
C SER A 52 14.85 41.44 -42.32
N GLY A 53 15.45 40.77 -41.34
CA GLY A 53 16.21 39.53 -41.55
C GLY A 53 15.32 38.30 -41.33
N SER A 54 15.46 37.28 -42.18
CA SER A 54 14.88 35.95 -41.93
C SER A 54 15.71 35.24 -40.87
N VAL A 55 15.14 35.00 -39.69
CA VAL A 55 15.83 34.24 -38.64
C VAL A 55 15.53 32.76 -38.81
N GLN A 56 16.60 31.95 -38.95
CA GLN A 56 16.49 30.50 -39.00
C GLN A 56 16.50 29.90 -37.59
N PHE A 57 15.57 28.98 -37.34
CA PHE A 57 15.49 28.21 -36.10
C PHE A 57 16.14 26.84 -36.31
N THR A 58 16.76 26.29 -35.26
CA THR A 58 17.28 24.92 -35.28
C THR A 58 16.13 23.91 -35.29
N GLU A 59 16.40 22.63 -35.58
CA GLU A 59 15.36 21.58 -35.55
C GLU A 59 14.72 21.44 -34.16
N ASP A 60 15.52 21.45 -33.09
CA ASP A 60 15.04 21.42 -31.71
C ASP A 60 14.16 22.62 -31.36
N GLU A 61 14.54 23.82 -31.83
CA GLU A 61 13.75 25.04 -31.65
C GLU A 61 12.41 24.96 -32.42
N ASN A 62 12.41 24.36 -33.62
CA ASN A 62 11.21 24.19 -34.43
C ASN A 62 10.23 23.20 -33.81
N GLN A 63 10.71 22.09 -33.23
CA GLN A 63 9.85 21.17 -32.50
C GLN A 63 9.14 21.87 -31.34
N LEU A 64 9.90 22.60 -30.50
CA LEU A 64 9.33 23.33 -29.37
C LEU A 64 8.36 24.43 -29.81
N LYS A 65 8.64 25.11 -30.91
CA LYS A 65 7.78 26.16 -31.49
C LYS A 65 6.36 25.68 -31.80
N THR A 66 6.19 24.41 -32.19
CA THR A 66 4.87 23.82 -32.45
C THR A 66 4.08 23.46 -31.19
N SER A 67 4.76 23.35 -30.05
CA SER A 67 4.18 22.99 -28.75
C SER A 67 3.89 24.19 -27.84
N LEU A 68 4.13 25.43 -28.30
CA LEU A 68 3.88 26.63 -27.52
C LEU A 68 2.41 27.05 -27.57
N SER A 69 1.85 27.31 -26.39
CA SER A 69 0.60 28.06 -26.24
C SER A 69 0.92 29.55 -26.30
N ILE A 70 0.21 30.29 -27.15
CA ILE A 70 0.46 31.71 -27.37
C ILE A 70 -0.75 32.53 -26.94
N LYS A 71 -0.50 33.57 -26.13
CA LYS A 71 -1.51 34.55 -25.72
C LYS A 71 -1.04 35.94 -26.12
N PHE A 72 -1.92 36.70 -26.76
CA PHE A 72 -1.61 38.04 -27.25
C PHE A 72 -2.50 39.08 -26.58
N PHE A 73 -1.88 40.15 -26.09
CA PHE A 73 -2.54 41.25 -25.41
C PHE A 73 -2.05 42.57 -26.00
N GLY A 74 -2.94 43.49 -26.34
CA GLY A 74 -2.50 44.78 -26.88
C GLY A 74 -3.55 45.87 -26.72
N ASP A 75 -3.06 47.09 -26.48
CA ASP A 75 -3.92 48.24 -26.20
C ASP A 75 -4.74 48.73 -27.40
N ILE A 76 -4.19 48.56 -28.60
CA ILE A 76 -4.63 49.23 -29.84
C ILE A 76 -4.87 48.21 -30.96
N ILE A 77 -5.16 46.96 -30.61
CA ILE A 77 -5.47 45.92 -31.59
C ILE A 77 -6.90 46.14 -32.09
N PRO A 78 -7.13 46.22 -33.41
CA PRO A 78 -8.48 46.33 -33.97
C PRO A 78 -9.36 45.16 -33.53
N GLN A 79 -10.66 45.40 -33.32
CA GLN A 79 -11.60 44.36 -32.86
C GLN A 79 -11.79 43.23 -33.88
N ASP A 80 -11.61 43.55 -35.16
CA ASP A 80 -11.71 42.66 -36.31
C ASP A 80 -10.40 41.91 -36.61
N GLU A 81 -9.30 42.19 -35.90
CA GLU A 81 -8.04 41.48 -36.09
C GLU A 81 -8.06 40.14 -35.34
N GLU A 82 -7.79 39.05 -36.05
CA GLU A 82 -7.66 37.73 -35.45
C GLU A 82 -6.43 37.67 -34.52
N LEU A 83 -6.64 37.19 -33.30
CA LEU A 83 -5.55 37.00 -32.34
C LEU A 83 -4.66 35.83 -32.78
N PRO A 84 -3.32 35.99 -32.74
CA PRO A 84 -2.41 35.01 -33.26
C PRO A 84 -2.34 33.78 -32.35
N GLN A 85 -2.40 32.60 -32.98
CA GLN A 85 -2.24 31.29 -32.33
C GLN A 85 -0.91 30.62 -32.68
N THR A 86 -0.15 31.20 -33.63
CA THR A 86 1.14 30.70 -34.06
C THR A 86 2.21 31.77 -33.89
N PHE A 87 3.45 31.32 -33.85
CA PHE A 87 4.59 32.20 -33.73
C PHE A 87 4.68 33.19 -34.89
N GLU A 88 4.49 32.72 -36.13
CA GLU A 88 4.56 33.53 -37.36
C GLU A 88 3.49 34.63 -37.35
N LYS A 89 2.24 34.26 -37.03
CA LYS A 89 1.14 35.22 -36.95
C LYS A 89 1.39 36.25 -35.85
N THR A 90 2.00 35.85 -34.73
CA THR A 90 2.38 36.78 -33.66
C THR A 90 3.39 37.82 -34.15
N LEU A 91 4.41 37.39 -34.90
CA LEU A 91 5.40 38.29 -35.47
C LEU A 91 4.80 39.25 -36.50
N GLU A 92 3.94 38.74 -37.38
CA GLU A 92 3.23 39.57 -38.36
C GLU A 92 2.39 40.63 -37.66
N LEU A 93 1.64 40.25 -36.63
CA LEU A 93 0.80 41.18 -35.88
C LEU A 93 1.65 42.22 -35.15
N MET A 94 2.74 41.82 -34.48
CA MET A 94 3.69 42.73 -33.83
C MET A 94 4.26 43.78 -34.81
N LYS A 95 4.56 43.39 -36.05
CA LYS A 95 5.04 44.31 -37.10
C LYS A 95 3.98 45.30 -37.56
N LYS A 96 2.69 44.95 -37.47
CA LYS A 96 1.58 45.85 -37.80
C LYS A 96 1.27 46.87 -36.69
N VAL A 97 1.70 46.64 -35.44
CA VAL A 97 1.41 47.51 -34.28
C VAL A 97 1.71 48.99 -34.51
N PRO A 98 2.87 49.40 -35.08
CA PRO A 98 3.12 50.82 -35.36
C PRO A 98 2.08 51.44 -36.30
N SER A 99 1.58 50.67 -37.27
CA SER A 99 0.53 51.13 -38.20
C SER A 99 -0.85 51.24 -37.55
N TYR A 100 -1.13 50.42 -36.52
CA TYR A 100 -2.34 50.58 -35.72
C TYR A 100 -2.24 51.81 -34.83
N LEU A 101 -1.05 52.10 -34.27
CA LEU A 101 -0.83 53.24 -33.41
C LEU A 101 -1.09 54.56 -34.14
N THR A 102 -0.59 54.71 -35.37
CA THR A 102 -0.79 55.94 -36.16
C THR A 102 -2.27 56.21 -36.44
N LYS A 103 -3.09 55.17 -36.57
CA LYS A 103 -4.54 55.27 -36.78
C LYS A 103 -5.33 55.50 -35.48
N PHE A 104 -4.74 55.19 -34.33
CA PHE A 104 -5.43 55.25 -33.05
C PHE A 104 -5.15 56.58 -32.32
N ASN A 105 -6.22 57.29 -31.93
CA ASN A 105 -6.14 58.55 -31.17
C ASN A 105 -5.14 59.55 -31.78
N ASN A 106 -5.23 59.80 -33.10
CA ASN A 106 -4.34 60.69 -33.86
C ASN A 106 -2.84 60.38 -33.67
N GLY A 107 -2.48 59.10 -33.61
CA GLY A 107 -1.09 58.66 -33.44
C GLY A 107 -0.58 58.68 -32.00
N LYS A 108 -1.39 59.13 -31.03
CA LYS A 108 -0.98 59.18 -29.61
C LYS A 108 -1.08 57.82 -28.92
N GLY A 109 -2.03 56.97 -29.30
CA GLY A 109 -2.31 55.75 -28.54
C GLY A 109 -3.11 56.02 -27.25
N LYS A 110 -2.80 55.29 -26.18
CA LYS A 110 -3.35 55.42 -24.82
C LYS A 110 -2.35 56.08 -23.86
N PRO A 111 -2.81 56.62 -22.71
CA PRO A 111 -1.91 57.03 -21.63
C PRO A 111 -1.17 55.83 -21.06
N LEU A 112 0.16 55.84 -21.10
CA LEU A 112 1.01 54.78 -20.55
C LEU A 112 1.57 55.14 -19.17
N GLU A 113 2.00 56.40 -18.99
CA GLU A 113 2.59 56.89 -17.74
C GLU A 113 1.99 58.24 -17.37
N TYR A 114 1.65 58.43 -16.09
CA TYR A 114 1.18 59.70 -15.54
C TYR A 114 2.26 60.28 -14.62
N THR A 115 2.66 61.52 -14.89
CA THR A 115 3.49 62.29 -13.96
C THR A 115 2.56 62.99 -12.97
N LEU A 116 2.68 62.59 -11.71
CA LEU A 116 1.88 63.12 -10.61
C LEU A 116 2.69 64.13 -9.80
N TYR A 117 2.09 65.29 -9.53
CA TYR A 117 2.69 66.31 -8.67
C TYR A 117 1.89 66.43 -7.36
N PRO A 118 2.54 66.41 -6.18
CA PRO A 118 1.83 66.45 -4.91
C PRO A 118 1.04 67.74 -4.73
N LEU A 119 -0.25 67.64 -4.38
CA LEU A 119 -1.10 68.83 -4.17
C LEU A 119 -0.55 69.72 -3.06
N LYS A 120 0.01 69.14 -2.00
CA LYS A 120 0.68 69.87 -0.90
C LYS A 120 1.76 70.85 -1.39
N ASN A 121 2.44 70.52 -2.48
CA ASN A 121 3.46 71.40 -3.05
C ASN A 121 2.83 72.49 -3.92
N VAL A 122 1.73 72.18 -4.62
CA VAL A 122 0.91 73.18 -5.34
C VAL A 122 0.37 74.24 -4.38
N GLU A 123 -0.18 73.82 -3.24
CA GLU A 123 -0.69 74.74 -2.21
C GLU A 123 0.37 75.75 -1.76
N LYS A 124 1.58 75.25 -1.44
CA LYS A 124 2.71 76.09 -1.04
C LYS A 124 3.09 77.09 -2.13
N PHE A 125 3.09 76.66 -3.40
CA PHE A 125 3.51 77.49 -4.53
C PHE A 125 2.51 78.62 -4.82
N PHE A 126 1.21 78.33 -4.73
CA PHE A 126 0.14 79.28 -5.03
C PHE A 126 -0.46 79.98 -3.80
N GLN A 127 0.07 79.73 -2.60
CA GLN A 127 -0.43 80.27 -1.32
C GLN A 127 -1.94 80.05 -1.12
N LEU A 128 -2.43 78.88 -1.55
CA LEU A 128 -3.85 78.55 -1.45
C LEU A 128 -4.21 78.18 -0.01
N GLU A 129 -5.25 78.81 0.55
CA GLU A 129 -5.84 78.40 1.81
C GLU A 129 -6.71 77.15 1.60
N THR A 130 -6.10 75.98 1.53
CA THR A 130 -6.83 74.73 1.31
C THR A 130 -6.73 73.75 2.46
N ARG A 131 -7.83 73.00 2.64
CA ARG A 131 -8.08 72.02 3.71
C ARG A 131 -7.56 70.61 3.35
N ILE A 132 -6.46 70.47 2.59
CA ILE A 132 -5.98 69.14 2.17
C ILE A 132 -5.25 68.48 3.36
N LYS A 133 -5.95 67.57 4.03
CA LYS A 133 -5.47 66.94 5.29
C LYS A 133 -4.63 65.68 5.11
N ARG A 134 -4.53 65.11 3.90
CA ARG A 134 -3.88 63.81 3.68
C ARG A 134 -2.43 63.98 3.19
N THR A 135 -1.48 63.61 4.04
CA THR A 135 -0.08 63.39 3.63
C THR A 135 0.07 61.90 3.35
N LEU A 136 0.57 61.55 2.16
CA LEU A 136 0.90 60.18 1.81
C LEU A 136 2.17 59.76 2.55
N ILE A 137 2.12 58.61 3.21
CA ILE A 137 3.30 57.99 3.84
C ILE A 137 3.81 56.90 2.90
N ASP A 138 5.10 56.97 2.57
CA ASP A 138 5.77 55.91 1.82
C ASP A 138 6.07 54.72 2.73
N LEU A 139 5.98 53.53 2.15
CA LEU A 139 6.45 52.32 2.81
C LEU A 139 7.97 52.32 2.81
N ASN A 140 8.57 51.82 3.89
CA ASN A 140 10.00 51.57 3.90
C ASN A 140 10.32 50.43 2.91
N LEU A 141 11.56 50.42 2.41
CA LEU A 141 12.00 49.43 1.43
C LEU A 141 11.91 48.00 2.00
N GLU A 142 12.20 47.82 3.28
CA GLU A 142 12.14 46.53 3.97
C GLU A 142 10.73 45.90 3.93
N THR A 143 9.67 46.68 4.20
CA THR A 143 8.28 46.20 4.11
C THR A 143 7.93 45.81 2.67
N ILE A 144 8.39 46.58 1.67
CA ILE A 144 8.14 46.29 0.25
C ILE A 144 8.80 44.97 -0.12
N THR A 145 10.08 44.80 0.21
CA THR A 145 10.82 43.57 -0.07
C THR A 145 10.22 42.37 0.64
N LEU A 146 9.77 42.52 1.88
CA LEU A 146 9.08 41.44 2.59
C LEU A 146 7.75 41.08 1.90
N LEU A 147 6.95 42.07 1.52
CA LEU A 147 5.70 41.85 0.77
C LEU A 147 5.94 41.11 -0.55
N GLU A 148 6.93 41.55 -1.35
CA GLU A 148 7.30 40.92 -2.62
C GLU A 148 7.68 39.46 -2.39
N LYS A 149 8.58 39.21 -1.43
CA LYS A 149 9.00 37.86 -1.05
C LYS A 149 7.81 36.97 -0.67
N GLU A 150 6.87 37.47 0.13
CA GLU A 150 5.69 36.69 0.53
C GLU A 150 4.82 36.28 -0.67
N PHE A 151 4.62 37.19 -1.62
CA PHE A 151 3.84 36.89 -2.82
C PHE A 151 4.58 35.92 -3.75
N ASP A 152 5.90 36.03 -3.86
CA ASP A 152 6.72 35.11 -4.64
C ASP A 152 6.72 33.71 -4.03
N ASP A 153 6.92 33.59 -2.72
CA ASP A 153 6.89 32.32 -2.00
C ASP A 153 5.51 31.64 -2.12
N LEU A 154 4.43 32.42 -1.99
CA LEU A 154 3.06 31.96 -2.21
C LEU A 154 2.83 31.50 -3.66
N LEU A 155 3.33 32.24 -4.65
CA LEU A 155 3.21 31.90 -6.06
C LEU A 155 3.91 30.57 -6.36
N GLN A 156 5.13 30.38 -5.84
CA GLN A 156 5.88 29.13 -6.01
C GLN A 156 5.17 27.94 -5.38
N ALA A 157 4.63 28.10 -4.16
CA ALA A 157 3.88 27.05 -3.48
C ALA A 157 2.61 26.66 -4.26
N LYS A 158 1.90 27.67 -4.78
CA LYS A 158 0.71 27.48 -5.60
C LYS A 158 1.01 26.80 -6.93
N GLN A 159 2.12 27.13 -7.59
CA GLN A 159 2.56 26.44 -8.81
C GLN A 159 2.75 24.94 -8.54
N LYS A 160 3.54 24.58 -7.52
CA LYS A 160 3.73 23.16 -7.13
C LYS A 160 2.41 22.45 -6.84
N PHE A 161 1.49 23.11 -6.14
CA PHE A 161 0.17 22.53 -5.87
C PHE A 161 -0.66 22.37 -7.13
N ASN A 162 -0.62 23.33 -8.05
CA ASN A 162 -1.36 23.25 -9.32
C ASN A 162 -0.82 22.12 -10.20
N ASP A 163 0.50 21.93 -10.25
CA ASP A 163 1.12 20.81 -10.99
C ASP A 163 0.63 19.48 -10.43
N PHE A 164 0.69 19.32 -9.10
CA PHE A 164 0.13 18.16 -8.38
C PHE A 164 -1.38 17.98 -8.66
N TYR A 165 -2.15 19.07 -8.58
CA TYR A 165 -3.61 19.04 -8.78
C TYR A 165 -3.97 18.62 -10.21
N ASN A 166 -3.25 19.14 -11.21
CA ASN A 166 -3.49 18.82 -12.62
C ASN A 166 -3.18 17.35 -12.90
N GLU A 167 -2.04 16.85 -12.42
CA GLU A 167 -1.66 15.42 -12.54
C GLU A 167 -2.75 14.50 -11.95
N VAL A 168 -3.25 14.83 -10.76
CA VAL A 168 -4.34 14.09 -10.11
C VAL A 168 -5.64 14.20 -10.90
N ASN A 169 -5.96 15.38 -11.43
CA ASN A 169 -7.22 15.63 -12.10
C ASN A 169 -7.30 14.92 -13.46
N GLU A 170 -6.20 14.95 -14.24
CA GLU A 170 -6.07 14.21 -15.49
C GLU A 170 -6.21 12.69 -15.27
N ASN A 171 -5.75 12.20 -14.11
CA ASN A 171 -5.82 10.79 -13.72
C ASN A 171 -6.93 10.49 -12.70
N SER A 172 -7.96 11.34 -12.62
CA SER A 172 -8.98 11.26 -11.56
C SER A 172 -9.75 9.94 -11.52
N ASP A 173 -9.80 9.22 -12.65
CA ASP A 173 -10.43 7.90 -12.74
C ASP A 173 -9.63 6.83 -11.99
N PHE A 174 -8.36 7.05 -11.69
CA PHE A 174 -7.48 6.14 -10.96
C PHE A 174 -7.22 6.58 -9.50
N VAL A 175 -7.96 7.55 -9.00
CA VAL A 175 -7.75 8.13 -7.65
C VAL A 175 -8.99 7.91 -6.82
N ALA A 176 -8.86 7.37 -5.60
CA ALA A 176 -10.00 7.18 -4.68
C ALA A 176 -10.85 8.46 -4.50
N SER A 177 -12.17 8.32 -4.46
CA SER A 177 -13.09 9.47 -4.40
C SER A 177 -12.89 10.34 -3.16
N ASP A 178 -12.58 9.74 -2.01
CA ASP A 178 -12.30 10.48 -0.76
C ASP A 178 -11.05 11.35 -0.89
N ASN A 179 -9.99 10.82 -1.53
CA ASN A 179 -8.75 11.56 -1.80
C ASN A 179 -9.02 12.75 -2.73
N LEU A 180 -9.79 12.56 -3.80
CA LEU A 180 -10.19 13.65 -4.71
C LEU A 180 -10.95 14.75 -3.96
N GLY A 181 -11.90 14.36 -3.10
CA GLY A 181 -12.64 15.30 -2.27
C GLY A 181 -11.73 16.15 -1.38
N GLU A 182 -10.74 15.54 -0.73
CA GLU A 182 -9.76 16.25 0.10
C GLU A 182 -8.90 17.22 -0.72
N ILE A 183 -8.41 16.79 -1.88
CA ILE A 183 -7.57 17.60 -2.79
C ILE A 183 -8.34 18.79 -3.36
N TYR A 184 -9.59 18.58 -3.79
CA TYR A 184 -10.45 19.65 -4.29
C TYR A 184 -10.79 20.67 -3.20
N LYS A 185 -11.07 20.19 -1.97
CA LYS A 185 -11.26 21.06 -0.80
C LYS A 185 -10.02 21.90 -0.52
N LYS A 186 -8.82 21.30 -0.58
CA LYS A 186 -7.55 22.03 -0.39
C LYS A 186 -7.34 23.10 -1.47
N SER A 187 -7.63 22.80 -2.73
CA SER A 187 -7.57 23.77 -3.83
C SER A 187 -8.46 25.00 -3.58
N HIS A 188 -9.68 24.76 -3.09
CA HIS A 188 -10.59 25.86 -2.72
C HIS A 188 -10.11 26.67 -1.51
N GLN A 189 -9.58 25.99 -0.48
CA GLN A 189 -8.98 26.65 0.69
C GLN A 189 -7.81 27.54 0.29
N ILE A 190 -6.94 27.09 -0.62
CA ILE A 190 -5.80 27.86 -1.09
C ILE A 190 -6.26 29.15 -1.77
N LYS A 191 -7.22 29.05 -2.71
CA LYS A 191 -7.80 30.20 -3.42
C LYS A 191 -8.44 31.20 -2.45
N THR A 192 -9.19 30.71 -1.47
CA THR A 192 -9.87 31.55 -0.49
C THR A 192 -8.88 32.27 0.44
N CYS A 193 -7.84 31.57 0.87
CA CYS A 193 -6.78 32.14 1.71
C CYS A 193 -6.01 33.24 0.97
N GLU A 194 -5.61 33.00 -0.29
CA GLU A 194 -4.95 33.99 -1.14
C GLU A 194 -5.79 35.25 -1.32
N ALA A 195 -7.10 35.09 -1.60
CA ALA A 195 -8.02 36.20 -1.75
C ALA A 195 -8.14 37.02 -0.45
N ALA A 196 -8.33 36.36 0.68
CA ALA A 196 -8.43 37.01 1.99
C ALA A 196 -7.13 37.72 2.39
N PHE A 197 -5.97 37.15 2.05
CA PHE A 197 -4.67 37.77 2.28
C PHE A 197 -4.49 39.03 1.42
N ARG A 198 -4.79 38.94 0.12
CA ARG A 198 -4.75 40.09 -0.80
C ARG A 198 -5.65 41.23 -0.36
N GLU A 199 -6.88 40.91 0.08
CA GLU A 199 -7.84 41.90 0.56
C GLU A 199 -7.36 42.59 1.85
N GLN A 200 -6.80 41.82 2.80
CA GLN A 200 -6.21 42.37 4.02
C GLN A 200 -5.04 43.31 3.72
N ILE A 201 -4.12 42.90 2.84
CA ILE A 201 -3.00 43.75 2.41
C ILE A 201 -3.50 45.00 1.69
N ALA A 202 -4.42 44.88 0.74
CA ALA A 202 -4.97 46.02 -0.01
C ALA A 202 -5.62 47.06 0.93
N THR A 203 -6.43 46.59 1.88
CA THR A 203 -7.12 47.47 2.84
C THR A 203 -6.12 48.16 3.77
N LYS A 204 -5.16 47.42 4.32
CA LYS A 204 -4.17 47.97 5.27
C LYS A 204 -3.11 48.81 4.60
N LEU A 205 -2.80 48.56 3.33
CA LEU A 205 -1.94 49.42 2.53
C LEU A 205 -2.52 50.83 2.40
N VAL A 206 -3.83 50.95 2.14
CA VAL A 206 -4.50 52.26 2.09
C VAL A 206 -4.44 52.96 3.45
N GLU A 207 -4.76 52.27 4.55
CA GLU A 207 -4.71 52.83 5.91
C GLU A 207 -3.31 53.29 6.33
N VAL A 208 -2.27 52.56 5.94
CA VAL A 208 -0.87 52.94 6.23
C VAL A 208 -0.46 54.13 5.38
N ARG A 209 -0.73 54.07 4.07
CA ARG A 209 -0.37 55.16 3.14
C ARG A 209 -1.12 56.45 3.43
N SER A 210 -2.33 56.39 3.99
CA SER A 210 -3.09 57.58 4.45
C SER A 210 -2.63 58.13 5.80
N GLY A 211 -1.71 57.45 6.49
CA GLY A 211 -1.26 57.79 7.85
C GLY A 211 -2.25 57.44 8.95
N THR A 212 -3.31 56.70 8.64
CA THR A 212 -4.31 56.23 9.63
C THR A 212 -3.74 55.11 10.51
N LYS A 213 -2.81 54.30 9.99
CA LYS A 213 -2.09 53.25 10.72
C LYS A 213 -0.58 53.37 10.49
N LYS A 214 0.18 52.74 11.39
CA LYS A 214 1.65 52.66 11.28
C LYS A 214 2.07 51.52 10.33
N PRO A 215 3.20 51.64 9.60
CA PRO A 215 3.72 50.61 8.69
C PRO A 215 3.83 49.20 9.30
N ILE A 216 4.20 49.10 10.58
CA ILE A 216 4.26 47.83 11.36
C ILE A 216 2.95 47.02 11.31
N THR A 217 1.83 47.62 10.92
CA THR A 217 0.56 46.91 10.73
C THR A 217 0.65 45.91 9.57
N ILE A 218 1.36 46.25 8.50
CA ILE A 218 1.59 45.35 7.37
C ILE A 218 2.52 44.21 7.78
N GLU A 219 3.64 44.52 8.43
CA GLU A 219 4.58 43.52 8.97
C GLU A 219 3.84 42.47 9.82
N LYS A 220 2.96 42.91 10.74
CA LYS A 220 2.14 42.00 11.56
C LYS A 220 1.22 41.08 10.75
N ILE A 221 0.72 41.52 9.59
CA ILE A 221 -0.11 40.67 8.72
C ILE A 221 0.77 39.60 8.06
N LEU A 222 1.97 40.00 7.61
CA LEU A 222 2.94 39.10 6.99
C LEU A 222 3.42 38.05 8.00
N THR A 223 3.77 38.47 9.22
CA THR A 223 4.16 37.55 10.29
C THR A 223 3.02 36.59 10.64
N LYS A 224 1.77 37.07 10.75
CA LYS A 224 0.61 36.19 11.02
C LYS A 224 0.31 35.21 9.89
N PHE A 225 0.59 35.59 8.65
CA PHE A 225 0.44 34.71 7.49
C PHE A 225 1.46 33.56 7.54
N HIS A 226 2.66 33.83 8.07
CA HIS A 226 3.68 32.81 8.37
C HIS A 226 3.39 31.97 9.63
N GLU A 227 2.90 32.58 10.70
CA GLU A 227 2.77 31.94 12.03
C GLU A 227 1.55 31.00 12.16
N LYS A 228 0.44 31.24 11.43
CA LYS A 228 -0.54 30.17 11.23
C LYS A 228 0.19 29.04 10.54
N PRO A 229 0.14 27.77 11.03
CA PRO A 229 1.06 26.70 10.65
C PRO A 229 1.39 26.82 9.17
N GLY A 230 2.62 27.30 8.89
CA GLY A 230 2.95 28.10 7.71
C GLY A 230 2.16 27.67 6.49
N PHE A 231 1.26 28.50 5.99
CA PHE A 231 0.34 28.10 4.91
C PHE A 231 1.07 27.45 3.72
N ILE A 232 2.30 27.90 3.43
CA ILE A 232 3.21 27.33 2.43
C ILE A 232 3.74 25.93 2.84
N MET A 233 4.15 25.76 4.10
CA MET A 233 4.52 24.46 4.64
C MET A 233 3.33 23.50 4.64
N ASP A 234 2.13 23.99 4.95
CA ASP A 234 0.88 23.24 4.90
C ASP A 234 0.53 22.79 3.47
N ILE A 235 0.85 23.59 2.43
CA ILE A 235 0.76 23.12 1.04
C ILE A 235 1.77 22.01 0.76
N SER A 236 3.03 22.20 1.17
CA SER A 236 4.11 21.26 0.86
C SER A 236 3.90 19.91 1.55
N ALA A 237 3.59 19.92 2.85
CA ALA A 237 3.25 18.73 3.63
C ALA A 237 1.99 18.03 3.09
N PHE A 238 1.01 18.81 2.60
CA PHE A 238 -0.17 18.23 1.96
C PHE A 238 0.20 17.48 0.68
N ILE A 239 1.07 18.03 -0.17
CA ILE A 239 1.55 17.34 -1.38
C ILE A 239 2.33 16.08 -0.99
N GLU A 240 3.21 16.17 0.01
CA GLU A 240 4.02 15.03 0.49
C GLU A 240 3.17 13.83 0.93
N LYS A 241 2.02 14.08 1.58
CA LYS A 241 1.04 13.04 1.94
C LYS A 241 0.61 12.19 0.74
N TYR A 242 0.57 12.76 -0.47
CA TYR A 242 0.13 12.10 -1.70
C TYR A 242 1.28 11.64 -2.60
N THR A 243 2.53 11.67 -2.15
CA THR A 243 3.70 11.23 -2.96
C THR A 243 3.52 9.81 -3.51
N LYS A 244 3.01 8.88 -2.68
CA LYS A 244 2.76 7.49 -3.12
C LYS A 244 1.72 7.41 -4.23
N LEU A 245 0.62 8.16 -4.11
CA LEU A 245 -0.43 8.22 -5.12
C LEU A 245 0.15 8.70 -6.46
N ILE A 246 0.98 9.75 -6.45
CA ILE A 246 1.65 10.24 -7.66
C ILE A 246 2.58 9.18 -8.26
N THR A 247 3.31 8.44 -7.43
CA THR A 247 4.12 7.31 -7.91
C THR A 247 3.26 6.24 -8.57
N THR A 248 2.11 5.89 -8.00
CA THR A 248 1.16 4.95 -8.60
C THR A 248 0.64 5.46 -9.94
N ILE A 249 0.23 6.73 -10.03
CA ILE A 249 -0.23 7.35 -11.28
C ILE A 249 0.85 7.23 -12.37
N LYS A 250 2.10 7.53 -12.03
CA LYS A 250 3.24 7.39 -12.98
C LYS A 250 3.45 5.93 -13.41
N GLN A 251 3.24 4.96 -12.52
CA GLN A 251 3.34 3.54 -12.86
C GLN A 251 2.23 3.07 -13.80
N ILE A 252 1.04 3.68 -13.77
CA ILE A 252 -0.08 3.32 -14.67
C ILE A 252 0.31 3.52 -16.14
N ALA A 253 1.06 4.57 -16.46
CA ALA A 253 1.58 4.78 -17.82
C ALA A 253 2.47 3.61 -18.26
N VAL A 254 3.36 3.15 -17.38
CA VAL A 254 4.26 2.00 -17.62
C VAL A 254 3.46 0.70 -17.76
N PHE A 255 2.41 0.50 -16.96
CA PHE A 255 1.53 -0.66 -17.10
C PHE A 255 0.87 -0.71 -18.47
N LYS A 256 0.38 0.44 -18.95
CA LYS A 256 -0.25 0.56 -20.26
C LYS A 256 0.70 0.20 -21.40
N GLU A 257 1.96 0.63 -21.33
CA GLU A 257 3.00 0.25 -22.31
C GLU A 257 3.26 -1.26 -22.33
N ASN A 258 3.15 -1.92 -21.18
CA ASN A 258 3.31 -3.36 -21.02
C ASN A 258 2.01 -4.16 -21.23
N LYS A 259 0.96 -3.54 -21.79
CA LYS A 259 -0.37 -4.13 -22.04
C LYS A 259 -1.08 -4.64 -20.77
N ILE A 260 -0.73 -4.07 -19.62
CA ILE A 260 -1.41 -4.30 -18.35
C ILE A 260 -2.46 -3.20 -18.18
N ILE A 261 -3.70 -3.59 -17.90
CA ILE A 261 -4.82 -2.68 -17.68
C ILE A 261 -4.90 -2.38 -16.19
N TYR A 262 -4.73 -1.13 -15.78
CA TYR A 262 -5.03 -0.70 -14.41
C TYR A 262 -6.46 -0.16 -14.41
N LEU A 263 -7.36 -0.79 -13.65
CA LEU A 263 -8.80 -0.51 -13.73
C LEU A 263 -9.15 0.79 -13.00
N GLY A 264 -9.71 1.75 -13.74
CA GLY A 264 -10.24 3.01 -13.23
C GLY A 264 -11.75 2.96 -13.00
N LYS A 265 -12.28 3.95 -12.27
CA LYS A 265 -13.69 4.03 -11.86
C LYS A 265 -14.70 3.95 -13.01
N ARG A 266 -14.33 4.50 -14.17
CA ARG A 266 -15.20 4.57 -15.36
C ARG A 266 -15.01 3.39 -16.29
N ASP A 267 -14.02 2.54 -16.03
CA ASP A 267 -13.78 1.38 -16.87
C ASP A 267 -14.95 0.41 -16.69
N ALA A 268 -15.65 0.20 -17.80
CA ALA A 268 -16.91 -0.52 -17.85
C ALA A 268 -16.78 -2.01 -17.49
N SER A 269 -17.93 -2.60 -17.19
CA SER A 269 -18.21 -4.04 -16.99
C SER A 269 -17.59 -5.00 -18.02
N ASP A 270 -17.08 -4.50 -19.14
CA ASP A 270 -16.52 -5.27 -20.26
C ASP A 270 -15.16 -5.89 -19.92
N VAL A 271 -14.46 -5.36 -18.91
CA VAL A 271 -13.23 -5.96 -18.35
C VAL A 271 -13.56 -7.04 -17.31
N LEU A 272 -14.78 -7.02 -16.76
CA LEU A 272 -15.19 -8.03 -15.79
C LEU A 272 -15.35 -9.39 -16.49
N PRO A 273 -15.04 -10.49 -15.78
CA PRO A 273 -14.99 -11.82 -16.39
C PRO A 273 -16.27 -12.22 -17.14
N MET A 274 -17.44 -11.79 -16.65
CA MET A 274 -18.75 -12.26 -17.12
C MET A 274 -19.06 -11.98 -18.60
N GLN A 275 -18.33 -11.09 -19.27
CA GLN A 275 -18.61 -10.69 -20.65
C GLN A 275 -17.46 -10.93 -21.63
N ASN A 276 -16.36 -11.56 -21.19
CA ASN A 276 -15.18 -11.77 -22.03
C ASN A 276 -15.02 -13.21 -22.52
N ASN A 277 -14.74 -13.35 -23.82
CA ASN A 277 -14.20 -14.57 -24.41
C ASN A 277 -12.66 -14.53 -24.33
N GLY A 278 -12.04 -15.49 -23.65
CA GLY A 278 -10.59 -15.56 -23.46
C GLY A 278 -10.11 -15.70 -22.02
N ASP A 279 -8.79 -15.74 -21.87
CA ASP A 279 -8.09 -15.86 -20.58
C ASP A 279 -7.85 -14.47 -19.97
N ILE A 280 -8.22 -14.28 -18.69
CA ILE A 280 -8.05 -13.02 -17.95
C ILE A 280 -7.44 -13.29 -16.58
N TYR A 281 -6.42 -12.51 -16.24
CA TYR A 281 -5.76 -12.51 -14.94
C TYR A 281 -6.06 -11.19 -14.22
N LEU A 282 -6.67 -11.28 -13.04
CA LEU A 282 -7.03 -10.13 -12.22
C LEU A 282 -6.15 -10.11 -10.97
N PHE A 283 -5.30 -9.10 -10.82
CA PHE A 283 -4.50 -8.88 -9.63
C PHE A 283 -5.18 -7.87 -8.71
N TYR A 284 -5.71 -8.36 -7.60
CA TYR A 284 -6.36 -7.54 -6.59
C TYR A 284 -5.36 -7.08 -5.55
N MET A 285 -5.31 -5.78 -5.28
CA MET A 285 -4.41 -5.17 -4.30
C MET A 285 -4.95 -3.83 -3.80
N ASN A 286 -4.32 -3.27 -2.78
CA ASN A 286 -4.34 -1.83 -2.50
C ASN A 286 -3.11 -1.50 -1.64
N GLU A 287 -2.86 -0.20 -1.45
CA GLU A 287 -1.73 0.26 -0.65
C GLU A 287 -1.78 -0.21 0.82
N GLU A 288 -2.98 -0.29 1.43
CA GLU A 288 -3.10 -0.76 2.82
C GLU A 288 -2.67 -2.22 2.97
N LEU A 289 -3.06 -3.09 2.03
CA LEU A 289 -2.69 -4.50 2.03
C LEU A 289 -1.20 -4.67 1.75
N LYS A 290 -0.64 -3.87 0.84
CA LYS A 290 0.80 -3.83 0.60
C LYS A 290 1.59 -3.48 1.86
N ILE A 291 1.15 -2.48 2.61
CA ILE A 291 1.80 -2.10 3.88
C ILE A 291 1.66 -3.22 4.93
N ARG A 292 0.49 -3.87 5.02
CA ARG A 292 0.26 -4.97 5.99
C ARG A 292 1.12 -6.20 5.71
N ASN A 293 1.34 -6.54 4.44
CA ASN A 293 2.14 -7.70 4.06
C ASN A 293 2.91 -7.44 2.74
N ASN A 294 4.01 -6.70 2.86
CA ASN A 294 4.81 -6.29 1.71
C ASN A 294 5.43 -7.49 0.98
N GLN A 295 5.85 -8.53 1.71
CA GLN A 295 6.44 -9.72 1.09
C GLN A 295 5.43 -10.45 0.19
N LEU A 296 4.20 -10.67 0.67
CA LEU A 296 3.15 -11.29 -0.13
C LEU A 296 2.80 -10.44 -1.36
N TYR A 297 2.77 -9.11 -1.20
CA TYR A 297 2.57 -8.18 -2.32
C TYR A 297 3.67 -8.36 -3.38
N GLU A 298 4.94 -8.23 -3.00
CA GLU A 298 6.05 -8.30 -3.95
C GLU A 298 6.11 -9.67 -4.64
N ASP A 299 5.96 -10.76 -3.90
CA ASP A 299 5.99 -12.10 -4.49
C ASP A 299 4.82 -12.34 -5.46
N SER A 300 3.61 -11.89 -5.11
CA SER A 300 2.44 -11.99 -5.98
C SER A 300 2.62 -11.10 -7.21
N TYR A 301 3.11 -9.87 -7.03
CA TYR A 301 3.34 -8.93 -8.10
C TYR A 301 4.41 -9.42 -9.09
N HIS A 302 5.53 -9.94 -8.59
CA HIS A 302 6.55 -10.57 -9.44
C HIS A 302 5.99 -11.75 -10.23
N TYR A 303 5.22 -12.62 -9.57
CA TYR A 303 4.57 -13.73 -10.27
C TYR A 303 3.57 -13.24 -11.32
N PHE A 304 2.81 -12.18 -11.04
CA PHE A 304 1.93 -11.55 -12.03
C PHE A 304 2.72 -11.04 -13.25
N LEU A 305 3.85 -10.38 -13.04
CA LEU A 305 4.73 -9.92 -14.13
C LEU A 305 5.32 -11.07 -14.94
N ASP A 306 5.65 -12.20 -14.29
CA ASP A 306 6.10 -13.40 -15.00
C ASP A 306 4.99 -13.96 -15.90
N LEU A 307 3.74 -13.95 -15.44
CA LEU A 307 2.58 -14.34 -16.26
C LEU A 307 2.39 -13.41 -17.47
N VAL A 308 2.63 -12.11 -17.31
CA VAL A 308 2.57 -11.12 -18.40
C VAL A 308 3.65 -11.38 -19.47
N ARG A 309 4.83 -11.80 -19.03
CA ARG A 309 5.99 -12.07 -19.92
C ARG A 309 5.89 -13.41 -20.65
N ASP A 310 5.04 -14.31 -20.18
CA ASP A 310 4.84 -15.63 -20.75
C ASP A 310 4.33 -15.53 -22.20
N VAL A 311 5.13 -16.05 -23.14
CA VAL A 311 4.86 -15.97 -24.57
C VAL A 311 3.58 -16.71 -24.95
N GLU A 312 3.24 -17.79 -24.24
CA GLU A 312 2.01 -18.56 -24.47
C GLU A 312 0.75 -17.79 -24.05
N LYS A 313 0.90 -16.81 -23.16
CA LYS A 313 -0.21 -16.01 -22.61
C LYS A 313 -0.35 -14.64 -23.27
N LYS A 314 0.33 -14.39 -24.39
CA LYS A 314 0.31 -13.08 -25.09
C LYS A 314 -1.07 -12.58 -25.53
N GLN A 315 -2.05 -13.46 -25.68
CA GLN A 315 -3.44 -13.11 -26.05
C GLN A 315 -4.33 -12.89 -24.82
N SER A 316 -3.84 -13.18 -23.61
CA SER A 316 -4.57 -13.02 -22.36
C SER A 316 -4.63 -11.55 -21.94
N LYS A 317 -5.66 -11.20 -21.16
CA LYS A 317 -5.78 -9.88 -20.55
C LYS A 317 -5.23 -9.89 -19.13
N PHE A 318 -4.45 -8.88 -18.79
CA PHE A 318 -3.86 -8.70 -17.47
C PHE A 318 -4.40 -7.40 -16.87
N VAL A 319 -5.05 -7.50 -15.72
CA VAL A 319 -5.76 -6.39 -15.09
C VAL A 319 -5.34 -6.26 -13.64
N ILE A 320 -5.06 -5.04 -13.21
CA ILE A 320 -4.83 -4.67 -11.80
C ILE A 320 -6.08 -3.97 -11.27
N ILE A 321 -6.56 -4.39 -10.12
CA ILE A 321 -7.74 -3.83 -9.46
C ILE A 321 -7.32 -3.32 -8.07
N ASP A 322 -7.43 -2.00 -7.87
CA ASP A 322 -7.19 -1.36 -6.58
C ASP A 322 -8.50 -1.22 -5.79
N TYR A 323 -8.55 -1.85 -4.61
CA TYR A 323 -9.73 -1.78 -3.72
C TYR A 323 -10.08 -0.37 -3.24
N ASN A 324 -9.16 0.59 -3.30
CA ASN A 324 -9.42 1.98 -2.94
C ASN A 324 -10.17 2.73 -4.05
N ILE A 325 -10.07 2.26 -5.29
CA ILE A 325 -10.76 2.81 -6.46
C ILE A 325 -12.13 2.14 -6.62
N HIS A 326 -12.19 0.83 -6.38
CA HIS A 326 -13.38 -0.02 -6.50
C HIS A 326 -13.80 -0.63 -5.14
N PRO A 327 -14.29 0.17 -4.19
CA PRO A 327 -14.71 -0.34 -2.87
C PRO A 327 -15.93 -1.28 -2.92
N GLU A 328 -16.72 -1.22 -4.00
CA GLU A 328 -17.90 -2.07 -4.24
C GLU A 328 -17.58 -3.54 -4.53
N VAL A 329 -16.32 -3.89 -4.77
CA VAL A 329 -15.88 -5.27 -4.96
C VAL A 329 -16.02 -6.00 -3.61
N LYS A 330 -17.13 -6.72 -3.45
CA LYS A 330 -17.59 -7.41 -2.21
C LYS A 330 -16.68 -8.55 -1.71
N THR A 331 -15.52 -8.79 -2.29
CA THR A 331 -14.62 -9.84 -1.82
C THR A 331 -13.92 -9.41 -0.54
N LYS A 332 -13.60 -10.39 0.32
CA LYS A 332 -12.67 -10.18 1.42
C LYS A 332 -11.40 -9.53 0.86
N LYS A 333 -11.06 -8.32 1.31
CA LYS A 333 -9.92 -7.54 0.79
C LYS A 333 -8.62 -8.27 1.11
N GLU A 334 -8.12 -9.01 0.14
CA GLU A 334 -6.87 -9.79 0.21
C GLU A 334 -6.08 -9.59 -1.09
N ILE A 335 -4.75 -9.70 -1.00
CA ILE A 335 -3.86 -9.69 -2.16
C ILE A 335 -3.97 -11.05 -2.84
N LYS A 336 -4.43 -11.08 -4.09
CA LYS A 336 -4.58 -12.33 -4.84
C LYS A 336 -4.60 -12.13 -6.34
N ILE A 337 -4.28 -13.19 -7.08
CA ILE A 337 -4.38 -13.23 -8.54
C ILE A 337 -5.46 -14.22 -8.94
N CYS A 338 -6.62 -13.72 -9.35
CA CYS A 338 -7.70 -14.55 -9.88
C CYS A 338 -7.47 -14.83 -11.37
N TYR A 339 -7.84 -16.03 -11.80
CA TYR A 339 -7.77 -16.42 -13.20
C TYR A 339 -9.12 -16.89 -13.70
N TYR A 340 -9.55 -16.30 -14.80
CA TYR A 340 -10.80 -16.61 -15.49
C TYR A 340 -10.52 -17.06 -16.92
N ARG A 341 -11.28 -18.05 -17.38
CA ARG A 341 -11.28 -18.53 -18.76
C ARG A 341 -12.69 -18.52 -19.29
N ASN A 342 -12.94 -17.78 -20.37
CA ASN A 342 -14.27 -17.65 -20.99
C ASN A 342 -15.35 -17.29 -19.96
N GLY A 343 -15.02 -16.32 -19.10
CA GLY A 343 -15.87 -15.80 -18.03
C GLY A 343 -16.12 -16.71 -16.83
N LYS A 344 -15.55 -17.91 -16.78
CA LYS A 344 -15.62 -18.80 -15.61
C LYS A 344 -14.36 -18.69 -14.77
N LEU A 345 -14.53 -18.61 -13.45
CA LEU A 345 -13.41 -18.63 -12.50
C LEU A 345 -12.74 -20.00 -12.55
N VAL A 346 -11.44 -20.03 -12.84
CA VAL A 346 -10.63 -21.25 -12.88
C VAL A 346 -9.78 -21.37 -11.61
N ALA A 347 -9.21 -20.26 -11.14
CA ALA A 347 -8.46 -20.22 -9.88
C ALA A 347 -8.73 -18.90 -9.15
N ASP A 348 -9.10 -18.98 -7.86
CA ASP A 348 -9.34 -17.79 -7.03
C ASP A 348 -8.04 -17.10 -6.61
N ASP A 349 -6.97 -17.87 -6.40
CA ASP A 349 -5.63 -17.32 -6.14
C ASP A 349 -4.55 -18.22 -6.76
N LEU A 350 -4.05 -17.82 -7.92
CA LEU A 350 -2.99 -18.53 -8.64
C LEU A 350 -1.66 -18.52 -7.89
N TYR A 351 -1.30 -17.42 -7.24
CA TYR A 351 -0.02 -17.33 -6.53
C TYR A 351 -0.01 -18.28 -5.35
N LYS A 352 -1.09 -18.28 -4.56
CA LYS A 352 -1.25 -19.23 -3.45
C LYS A 352 -1.24 -20.67 -3.93
N SER A 353 -1.98 -20.99 -5.00
CA SER A 353 -2.00 -22.34 -5.59
C SER A 353 -0.60 -22.78 -6.06
N LYS A 354 0.18 -21.88 -6.67
CA LYS A 354 1.56 -22.15 -7.08
C LYS A 354 2.48 -22.37 -5.88
N LYS A 355 2.39 -21.52 -4.84
CA LYS A 355 3.17 -21.63 -3.60
C LYS A 355 2.88 -22.95 -2.89
N GLU A 356 1.61 -23.34 -2.83
CA GLU A 356 1.21 -24.66 -2.35
C GLU A 356 1.84 -25.77 -3.21
N SER A 357 1.79 -25.68 -4.55
CA SER A 357 2.42 -26.69 -5.42
C SER A 357 3.94 -26.79 -5.30
N LEU A 358 4.64 -25.66 -5.13
CA LEU A 358 6.10 -25.60 -4.95
C LEU A 358 6.53 -26.10 -3.57
N SER A 359 5.62 -26.09 -2.59
CA SER A 359 5.85 -26.68 -1.27
C SER A 359 5.71 -28.21 -1.26
N TRP A 360 5.13 -28.80 -2.32
CA TRP A 360 4.91 -30.25 -2.38
C TRP A 360 6.18 -31.01 -2.70
N CYS A 361 6.42 -32.08 -1.93
CA CYS A 361 7.41 -33.07 -2.30
C CYS A 361 6.80 -34.00 -3.37
N ILE A 362 7.49 -34.14 -4.51
CA ILE A 362 6.98 -34.84 -5.69
C ILE A 362 7.59 -36.24 -5.75
N ALA A 363 6.79 -37.22 -6.13
CA ALA A 363 7.25 -38.57 -6.38
C ALA A 363 6.74 -39.11 -7.72
N LYS A 364 7.61 -39.83 -8.42
CA LYS A 364 7.43 -40.30 -9.79
C LYS A 364 7.72 -41.79 -9.86
N SER A 365 6.81 -42.57 -10.44
CA SER A 365 7.05 -43.99 -10.73
C SER A 365 7.35 -44.20 -12.21
N GLN A 366 8.28 -45.12 -12.49
CA GLN A 366 8.60 -45.57 -13.84
C GLN A 366 7.54 -46.52 -14.42
N LEU A 367 6.75 -47.21 -13.59
CA LEU A 367 5.84 -48.29 -13.99
C LEU A 367 4.54 -48.25 -13.18
N THR A 368 3.56 -47.46 -13.61
CA THR A 368 2.22 -47.43 -12.99
C THR A 368 1.28 -48.41 -13.68
N SER A 369 0.73 -49.39 -12.95
CA SER A 369 -0.31 -50.27 -13.47
C SER A 369 -1.69 -49.81 -13.00
N SER A 370 -2.56 -49.47 -13.95
CA SER A 370 -3.96 -49.10 -13.68
C SER A 370 -4.83 -50.28 -13.22
N THR A 371 -4.34 -51.52 -13.33
CA THR A 371 -5.08 -52.73 -12.94
C THR A 371 -4.90 -53.10 -11.46
N LEU A 372 -3.88 -52.56 -10.79
CA LEU A 372 -3.65 -52.76 -9.35
C LEU A 372 -4.65 -51.91 -8.56
N ARG A 373 -5.68 -52.57 -8.02
CA ARG A 373 -6.69 -51.92 -7.18
C ARG A 373 -6.11 -51.58 -5.81
N LYS A 374 -6.47 -50.39 -5.32
CA LYS A 374 -6.12 -49.90 -3.99
C LYS A 374 -6.70 -50.85 -2.90
N PRO A 375 -5.89 -51.32 -1.94
CA PRO A 375 -6.34 -52.12 -0.80
C PRO A 375 -7.36 -51.37 0.07
N ALA A 376 -8.15 -52.10 0.85
CA ALA A 376 -9.12 -51.50 1.78
C ALA A 376 -8.44 -50.73 2.94
N THR A 377 -7.21 -51.10 3.28
CA THR A 377 -6.39 -50.43 4.30
C THR A 377 -5.13 -49.85 3.66
N THR A 378 -5.06 -48.53 3.60
CA THR A 378 -3.90 -47.78 3.13
C THR A 378 -3.63 -46.63 4.10
N THR A 379 -2.40 -46.13 4.12
CA THR A 379 -2.05 -44.91 4.87
C THR A 379 -1.40 -43.88 3.96
N LYS A 380 -1.48 -42.61 4.33
CA LYS A 380 -0.81 -41.53 3.58
C LYS A 380 0.70 -41.75 3.66
N LEU A 381 1.38 -41.75 2.51
CA LEU A 381 2.83 -41.93 2.49
C LEU A 381 3.51 -40.74 3.16
N SER A 382 4.13 -40.99 4.31
CA SER A 382 4.87 -40.01 5.11
C SER A 382 6.25 -40.57 5.45
N ILE A 383 7.24 -40.27 4.61
CA ILE A 383 8.63 -40.73 4.75
C ILE A 383 9.59 -39.54 4.61
N PRO A 384 10.75 -39.56 5.26
CA PRO A 384 11.68 -38.43 5.21
C PRO A 384 12.31 -38.27 3.81
N CYS A 385 13.07 -37.20 3.56
CA CYS A 385 13.71 -36.98 2.26
C CYS A 385 14.86 -37.97 1.99
N ALA A 386 14.93 -38.53 0.77
CA ALA A 386 16.05 -39.38 0.34
C ALA A 386 17.43 -38.68 0.39
N GLY A 387 17.44 -37.34 0.33
CA GLY A 387 18.66 -36.53 0.42
C GLY A 387 19.34 -36.54 1.79
N ILE A 388 18.73 -37.08 2.85
CA ILE A 388 19.31 -37.18 4.21
C ILE A 388 20.65 -37.95 4.21
N LYS A 389 20.80 -38.93 3.31
CA LYS A 389 22.03 -39.73 3.21
C LYS A 389 23.17 -39.03 2.47
N LEU A 390 22.87 -37.99 1.70
CA LEU A 390 23.83 -37.29 0.84
C LEU A 390 24.37 -36.02 1.49
N ASN A 391 24.18 -35.87 2.82
CA ASN A 391 24.60 -34.72 3.63
C ASN A 391 24.03 -33.36 3.19
N TYR A 392 23.10 -33.33 2.24
CA TYR A 392 22.25 -32.17 2.01
C TYR A 392 21.45 -31.94 3.30
N HIS A 393 21.67 -30.82 3.99
CA HIS A 393 21.11 -30.51 5.32
C HIS A 393 19.57 -30.39 5.32
N CYS A 394 18.88 -31.49 5.03
CA CYS A 394 17.43 -31.60 5.00
C CYS A 394 16.94 -32.07 6.37
N PRO A 395 15.91 -31.42 6.96
CA PRO A 395 15.31 -31.88 8.20
C PRO A 395 14.92 -33.36 8.12
N ARG A 396 15.20 -34.11 9.20
CA ARG A 396 14.88 -35.55 9.29
C ARG A 396 13.38 -35.86 9.43
N GLU A 397 12.55 -34.82 9.41
CA GLU A 397 11.10 -34.90 9.49
C GLU A 397 10.50 -35.69 8.31
N LYS A 398 9.45 -36.45 8.59
CA LYS A 398 8.68 -37.18 7.58
C LYS A 398 7.93 -36.18 6.70
N LYS A 399 8.00 -36.37 5.38
CA LYS A 399 7.35 -35.51 4.37
C LYS A 399 6.24 -36.28 3.69
N THR A 400 5.19 -35.56 3.30
CA THR A 400 4.13 -36.15 2.47
C THR A 400 4.44 -35.98 0.99
N TRP A 401 4.12 -37.01 0.20
CA TRP A 401 4.54 -37.11 -1.20
C TRP A 401 3.35 -37.11 -2.15
N THR A 402 3.49 -36.37 -3.24
CA THR A 402 2.44 -36.17 -4.25
C THR A 402 2.88 -36.75 -5.58
N CYS A 403 1.99 -37.44 -6.28
CA CYS A 403 2.29 -38.03 -7.58
C CYS A 403 2.53 -36.94 -8.65
N GLU A 404 3.63 -37.03 -9.39
CA GLU A 404 3.98 -36.10 -10.50
C GLU A 404 2.87 -36.00 -11.56
N LYS A 405 2.17 -37.10 -11.87
CA LYS A 405 1.20 -37.18 -12.97
C LYS A 405 -0.21 -36.71 -12.59
N CYS A 406 -0.77 -37.24 -11.49
CA CYS A 406 -2.15 -36.95 -11.10
C CYS A 406 -2.27 -35.90 -9.99
N GLN A 407 -1.16 -35.43 -9.43
CA GLN A 407 -1.13 -34.44 -8.36
C GLN A 407 -1.92 -34.84 -7.09
N THR A 408 -2.24 -36.13 -6.93
CA THR A 408 -2.85 -36.64 -5.70
C THR A 408 -1.80 -37.17 -4.74
N SER A 409 -2.12 -37.15 -3.45
CA SER A 409 -1.27 -37.75 -2.41
C SER A 409 -1.01 -39.22 -2.72
N ILE A 410 0.23 -39.65 -2.49
CA ILE A 410 0.59 -41.07 -2.54
C ILE A 410 0.18 -41.74 -1.23
N GLU A 411 -0.33 -42.96 -1.35
CA GLU A 411 -0.71 -43.80 -0.23
C GLU A 411 0.05 -45.14 -0.28
N TYR A 412 0.35 -45.69 0.89
CA TYR A 412 1.04 -46.97 1.05
C TYR A 412 0.05 -48.06 1.47
N GLY A 413 0.08 -49.20 0.78
CA GLY A 413 -0.84 -50.33 1.00
C GLY A 413 -0.37 -51.41 1.97
N TYR A 414 0.75 -51.21 2.66
CA TYR A 414 1.38 -52.21 3.55
C TYR A 414 1.86 -53.49 2.84
N ASP A 415 1.92 -53.46 1.50
CA ASP A 415 2.27 -54.57 0.61
C ASP A 415 3.48 -54.24 -0.28
N ASN A 416 4.31 -53.27 0.12
CA ASN A 416 5.37 -52.68 -0.71
C ASN A 416 4.86 -52.01 -2.00
N THR A 417 3.57 -51.66 -2.08
CA THR A 417 2.98 -50.93 -3.20
C THR A 417 2.53 -49.53 -2.78
N PHE A 418 2.85 -48.54 -3.62
CA PHE A 418 2.30 -47.18 -3.52
C PHE A 418 1.17 -46.98 -4.51
N TYR A 419 0.13 -46.31 -4.04
CA TYR A 419 -1.11 -46.04 -4.76
C TYR A 419 -1.35 -44.55 -4.90
N CYS A 420 -1.87 -44.15 -6.06
CA CYS A 420 -2.40 -42.82 -6.33
C CYS A 420 -3.56 -42.95 -7.35
N SER A 421 -4.10 -41.82 -7.82
CA SER A 421 -5.17 -41.84 -8.82
C SER A 421 -4.74 -42.43 -10.19
N CYS A 422 -3.44 -42.58 -10.45
CA CYS A 422 -2.91 -43.25 -11.64
C CYS A 422 -2.88 -44.79 -11.54
N GLY A 423 -3.10 -45.37 -10.37
CA GLY A 423 -2.97 -46.81 -10.10
C GLY A 423 -1.89 -47.15 -9.06
N GLY A 424 -1.49 -48.42 -9.02
CA GLY A 424 -0.51 -48.96 -8.08
C GLY A 424 0.84 -49.26 -8.75
N ALA A 425 1.93 -49.05 -8.01
CA ALA A 425 3.29 -49.40 -8.43
C ALA A 425 4.16 -49.76 -7.23
N ALA A 426 5.14 -50.63 -7.42
CA ALA A 426 6.06 -51.06 -6.36
C ALA A 426 6.82 -49.86 -5.77
N ALA A 427 6.99 -49.82 -4.45
CA ALA A 427 7.62 -48.72 -3.72
C ALA A 427 9.03 -48.40 -4.24
N GLU A 428 9.80 -49.44 -4.58
CA GLU A 428 11.16 -49.33 -5.15
C GLU A 428 11.20 -48.67 -6.54
N SER A 429 10.08 -48.63 -7.26
CA SER A 429 10.00 -48.03 -8.59
C SER A 429 9.84 -46.50 -8.56
N TYR A 430 9.68 -45.91 -7.37
CA TYR A 430 9.49 -44.48 -7.20
C TYR A 430 10.80 -43.74 -6.98
N SER A 431 10.90 -42.59 -7.65
CA SER A 431 11.89 -41.57 -7.37
C SER A 431 11.20 -40.33 -6.78
N PHE A 432 11.95 -39.59 -5.95
CA PHE A 432 11.45 -38.62 -5.00
C PHE A 432 12.23 -37.31 -5.14
N LYS A 433 11.52 -36.20 -5.25
CA LYS A 433 12.07 -34.84 -5.35
C LYS A 433 11.49 -33.97 -4.23
N CYS A 434 12.35 -33.55 -3.31
CA CYS A 434 11.94 -32.75 -2.15
C CYS A 434 11.77 -31.27 -2.54
N SER A 435 10.80 -30.58 -1.93
CA SER A 435 10.57 -29.14 -2.12
C SER A 435 11.57 -28.23 -1.41
N SER A 436 12.61 -28.78 -0.76
CA SER A 436 13.58 -27.98 -0.03
C SER A 436 14.56 -27.32 -1.01
N PRO A 437 14.80 -25.99 -0.91
CA PRO A 437 15.71 -25.25 -1.80
C PRO A 437 17.18 -25.62 -1.60
N LEU A 438 17.50 -26.46 -0.60
CA LEU A 438 18.85 -26.95 -0.30
C LEU A 438 19.27 -28.15 -1.17
N HIS A 439 18.38 -28.66 -2.03
CA HIS A 439 18.66 -29.79 -2.90
C HIS A 439 18.84 -29.36 -4.36
N PRO A 440 19.73 -30.03 -5.12
CA PRO A 440 19.71 -29.97 -6.58
C PRO A 440 18.35 -30.39 -7.14
N ASP A 441 18.01 -29.94 -8.35
CA ASP A 441 16.72 -30.19 -9.01
C ASP A 441 16.56 -31.62 -9.55
N GLU A 442 16.95 -32.62 -8.75
CA GLU A 442 17.09 -34.03 -9.14
C GLU A 442 16.13 -34.94 -8.39
N PHE A 443 15.76 -36.05 -9.03
CA PHE A 443 14.96 -37.11 -8.41
C PHE A 443 15.88 -38.15 -7.78
N LEU A 444 15.66 -38.43 -6.49
CA LEU A 444 16.43 -39.39 -5.70
C LEU A 444 15.61 -40.66 -5.44
N THR A 445 16.26 -41.81 -5.33
CA THR A 445 15.59 -43.09 -5.03
C THR A 445 16.00 -43.59 -3.65
N PHE A 446 15.09 -44.27 -2.95
CA PHE A 446 15.42 -45.00 -1.73
C PHE A 446 16.01 -46.37 -2.07
N THR A 447 16.94 -46.87 -1.25
CA THR A 447 17.32 -48.29 -1.31
C THR A 447 16.22 -49.15 -0.68
N LYS A 448 16.27 -50.46 -0.94
CA LYS A 448 15.34 -51.40 -0.29
C LYS A 448 15.39 -51.32 1.23
N ASP A 449 16.60 -51.29 1.81
CA ASP A 449 16.81 -51.13 3.26
C ASP A 449 16.22 -49.81 3.81
N ASP A 450 16.18 -48.74 2.99
CA ASP A 450 15.58 -47.47 3.39
C ASP A 450 14.06 -47.54 3.43
N LEU A 451 13.46 -48.19 2.42
CA LEU A 451 12.02 -48.38 2.38
C LEU A 451 11.57 -49.28 3.53
N GLU A 452 12.29 -50.36 3.83
CA GLU A 452 12.01 -51.21 5.00
C GLU A 452 12.12 -50.45 6.33
N ARG A 453 13.03 -49.48 6.42
CA ARG A 453 13.21 -48.64 7.62
C ARG A 453 12.15 -47.55 7.78
N TYR A 454 11.73 -46.91 6.70
CA TYR A 454 10.89 -45.72 6.74
C TYR A 454 9.41 -45.97 6.47
N LEU A 455 9.06 -47.08 5.82
CA LEU A 455 7.67 -47.40 5.55
C LEU A 455 6.94 -47.80 6.83
N PRO A 456 5.71 -47.30 7.03
CA PRO A 456 4.95 -47.59 8.23
C PRO A 456 4.58 -49.07 8.27
N ASN A 457 4.87 -49.73 9.38
CA ASN A 457 4.47 -51.11 9.63
C ASN A 457 3.02 -51.12 10.15
N LYS A 458 2.21 -52.08 9.68
CA LYS A 458 0.81 -52.22 10.05
C LYS A 458 0.61 -52.54 11.54
N ASP A 459 1.61 -53.16 12.16
CA ASP A 459 1.59 -53.58 13.57
C ASP A 459 2.26 -52.57 14.54
N ALA A 460 2.75 -51.44 14.03
CA ALA A 460 3.47 -50.43 14.83
C ALA A 460 2.66 -49.12 14.90
N GLU A 461 1.52 -49.15 15.58
CA GLU A 461 1.01 -47.93 16.20
C GLU A 461 1.86 -47.71 17.47
N ASN A 462 2.75 -46.72 17.44
CA ASN A 462 3.53 -46.27 18.61
C ASN A 462 2.58 -45.54 19.59
N GLU A 463 1.63 -46.28 20.17
CA GLU A 463 0.74 -45.80 21.22
C GLU A 463 1.25 -46.23 22.59
N VAL A 464 1.41 -45.26 23.50
CA VAL A 464 1.74 -45.49 24.90
C VAL A 464 0.55 -45.01 25.74
N ASN A 465 -0.09 -45.92 26.47
CA ASN A 465 -1.26 -45.63 27.28
C ASN A 465 -0.90 -45.71 28.76
N ILE A 466 -0.75 -44.57 29.43
CA ILE A 466 -0.35 -44.47 30.84
C ILE A 466 -1.57 -44.15 31.70
N LEU A 467 -1.84 -44.98 32.71
CA LEU A 467 -2.89 -44.76 33.69
C LEU A 467 -2.33 -44.08 34.94
N LEU A 468 -2.87 -42.91 35.32
CA LEU A 468 -2.48 -42.24 36.56
C LEU A 468 -3.35 -42.71 37.72
N LEU A 469 -2.74 -43.32 38.75
CA LEU A 469 -3.39 -43.75 39.98
C LEU A 469 -2.75 -43.09 41.20
N GLY A 470 -3.55 -42.72 42.19
CA GLY A 470 -3.06 -42.17 43.45
C GLY A 470 -4.17 -41.57 44.30
N GLU A 471 -3.88 -41.33 45.57
CA GLU A 471 -4.84 -40.77 46.53
C GLU A 471 -5.39 -39.40 46.08
N THR A 472 -6.57 -39.06 46.57
CA THR A 472 -7.16 -37.73 46.38
C THR A 472 -6.20 -36.64 46.89
N GLY A 473 -5.92 -35.63 46.07
CA GLY A 473 -5.03 -34.51 46.44
C GLY A 473 -3.53 -34.73 46.21
N VAL A 474 -3.08 -35.90 45.72
CA VAL A 474 -1.65 -36.17 45.46
C VAL A 474 -1.04 -35.35 44.30
N GLY A 475 -1.87 -34.68 43.49
CA GLY A 475 -1.42 -33.78 42.42
C GLY A 475 -1.42 -34.36 41.00
N LYS A 476 -2.26 -35.35 40.68
CA LYS A 476 -2.39 -35.93 39.33
C LYS A 476 -2.73 -34.88 38.26
N SER A 477 -3.77 -34.07 38.49
CA SER A 477 -4.15 -32.94 37.61
C SER A 477 -3.02 -31.91 37.47
N THR A 478 -2.30 -31.63 38.56
CA THR A 478 -1.13 -30.73 38.57
C THR A 478 0.00 -31.29 37.69
N PHE A 479 0.27 -32.59 37.76
CA PHE A 479 1.27 -33.25 36.93
C PHE A 479 0.94 -33.15 35.43
N ILE A 480 -0.32 -33.37 35.05
CA ILE A 480 -0.74 -33.24 33.64
C ILE A 480 -0.58 -31.79 33.15
N ASN A 481 -0.99 -30.80 33.95
CA ASN A 481 -0.78 -29.38 33.62
C ASN A 481 0.72 -29.04 33.49
N ALA A 482 1.57 -29.55 34.38
CA ALA A 482 3.01 -29.38 34.27
C ALA A 482 3.58 -30.02 33.00
N PHE A 483 3.09 -31.21 32.65
CA PHE A 483 3.48 -31.93 31.44
C PHE A 483 3.11 -31.18 30.16
N ILE A 484 1.93 -30.54 30.11
CA ILE A 484 1.51 -29.67 29.00
C ILE A 484 2.49 -28.50 28.82
N ASN A 485 2.88 -27.85 29.90
CA ASN A 485 3.80 -26.71 29.83
C ASN A 485 5.22 -27.16 29.44
N TYR A 486 5.67 -28.31 29.93
CA TYR A 486 6.95 -28.91 29.53
C TYR A 486 7.03 -29.20 28.03
N LEU A 487 5.92 -29.65 27.42
CA LEU A 487 5.85 -29.85 25.96
C LEU A 487 5.68 -28.55 25.16
N THR A 488 5.19 -27.48 25.80
CA THR A 488 4.90 -26.22 25.12
C THR A 488 6.11 -25.31 25.03
N PHE A 489 6.93 -25.25 26.07
CA PHE A 489 8.04 -24.30 26.19
C PHE A 489 9.39 -25.00 26.08
N SER A 490 10.34 -24.34 25.41
CA SER A 490 11.67 -24.91 25.18
C SER A 490 12.59 -24.82 26.41
N SER A 491 12.29 -23.92 27.35
CA SER A 491 13.01 -23.80 28.62
C SER A 491 12.12 -23.29 29.76
N LEU A 492 12.57 -23.50 31.00
CA LEU A 492 11.91 -22.97 32.20
C LEU A 492 11.91 -21.43 32.23
N GLU A 493 12.95 -20.80 31.67
CA GLU A 493 13.10 -19.35 31.61
C GLU A 493 12.11 -18.70 30.63
N GLU A 494 11.76 -19.42 29.56
CA GLU A 494 10.69 -19.06 28.63
C GLU A 494 9.32 -19.21 29.29
N ALA A 495 9.06 -20.36 29.93
CA ALA A 495 7.82 -20.63 30.64
C ALA A 495 7.54 -19.65 31.79
N ALA A 496 8.58 -19.09 32.42
CA ALA A 496 8.44 -18.12 33.51
C ALA A 496 8.05 -16.70 33.04
N LYS A 497 8.19 -16.38 31.75
CA LYS A 497 7.88 -15.06 31.18
C LYS A 497 6.53 -15.02 30.46
N GLU A 498 6.03 -16.17 30.06
CA GLU A 498 4.77 -16.36 29.32
C GLU A 498 3.64 -16.83 30.25
N GLU A 499 2.38 -16.74 29.80
CA GLU A 499 1.24 -17.28 30.56
C GLU A 499 1.21 -18.82 30.50
N LEU A 500 1.17 -19.48 31.67
CA LEU A 500 1.10 -20.94 31.78
C LEU A 500 -0.20 -21.49 31.19
N ARG A 501 -0.09 -22.56 30.41
CA ARG A 501 -1.24 -23.29 29.88
C ARG A 501 -1.77 -24.27 30.92
N ALA A 502 -2.94 -24.01 31.48
CA ALA A 502 -3.61 -24.92 32.42
C ALA A 502 -4.98 -25.32 31.87
N GLY A 503 -5.05 -26.53 31.33
CA GLY A 503 -6.28 -27.09 30.78
C GLY A 503 -7.17 -27.78 31.82
N ILE A 504 -6.59 -28.13 32.98
CA ILE A 504 -7.30 -28.77 34.10
C ILE A 504 -7.32 -27.80 35.27
N PHE A 505 -8.46 -27.63 35.94
CA PHE A 505 -8.54 -26.77 37.12
C PHE A 505 -7.62 -27.31 38.23
N THR A 506 -6.76 -26.47 38.79
CA THR A 506 -5.87 -26.83 39.90
C THR A 506 -5.88 -25.72 40.95
N LYS A 507 -5.98 -26.11 42.23
CA LYS A 507 -5.95 -25.21 43.39
C LYS A 507 -4.87 -25.67 44.36
N PHE A 508 -4.00 -24.77 44.79
CA PHE A 508 -3.04 -25.01 45.86
C PHE A 508 -2.85 -23.75 46.71
N ILE A 509 -2.42 -23.95 47.95
CA ILE A 509 -2.18 -22.88 48.91
C ILE A 509 -0.67 -22.76 49.07
N ILE A 510 -0.14 -21.55 48.85
CA ILE A 510 1.26 -21.22 49.11
C ILE A 510 1.30 -20.20 50.23
N THR A 511 2.16 -20.43 51.21
CA THR A 511 2.48 -19.44 52.23
C THR A 511 3.62 -18.56 51.74
N ASP A 512 3.40 -17.25 51.64
CA ASP A 512 4.47 -16.32 51.27
C ASP A 512 5.47 -16.08 52.42
N ASP A 513 6.57 -15.38 52.12
CA ASP A 513 7.65 -15.10 53.08
C ASP A 513 7.19 -14.30 54.32
N ASN A 514 5.98 -13.72 54.28
CA ASN A 514 5.36 -13.01 55.40
C ASN A 514 4.39 -13.89 56.20
N CYS A 515 4.45 -15.21 56.03
CA CYS A 515 3.55 -16.19 56.65
C CYS A 515 2.07 -15.99 56.26
N MET A 516 1.77 -15.34 55.13
CA MET A 516 0.40 -15.21 54.65
C MET A 516 0.07 -16.29 53.62
N GLU A 517 -1.02 -17.02 53.84
CA GLU A 517 -1.52 -18.01 52.91
C GLU A 517 -2.17 -17.35 51.69
N ARG A 518 -1.70 -17.72 50.50
CA ARG A 518 -2.26 -17.32 49.21
C ARG A 518 -2.79 -18.55 48.50
N THR A 519 -4.07 -18.53 48.17
CA THR A 519 -4.69 -19.56 47.34
C THR A 519 -4.48 -19.22 45.87
N ILE A 520 -3.78 -20.08 45.15
CA ILE A 520 -3.60 -20.00 43.70
C ILE A 520 -4.63 -20.93 43.05
N LYS A 521 -5.33 -20.41 42.04
CA LYS A 521 -6.32 -21.14 41.24
C LYS A 521 -5.99 -20.93 39.76
N ILE A 522 -5.81 -22.02 39.02
CA ILE A 522 -5.41 -21.98 37.61
C ILE A 522 -6.25 -23.00 36.82
N GLY A 523 -6.74 -22.62 35.64
CA GLY A 523 -7.54 -23.47 34.75
C GLY A 523 -9.06 -23.42 35.01
N TYR A 524 -9.83 -24.11 34.16
CA TYR A 524 -11.27 -24.37 34.31
C TYR A 524 -11.58 -25.72 33.62
N ASP A 525 -12.14 -26.68 34.34
CA ASP A 525 -12.60 -27.97 33.78
C ASP A 525 -13.91 -28.36 34.49
N ASP A 526 -14.97 -28.63 33.73
CA ASP A 526 -16.28 -29.05 34.25
C ASP A 526 -16.22 -30.46 34.90
N ASN A 527 -15.12 -31.20 34.68
CA ASN A 527 -14.83 -32.50 35.30
C ASN A 527 -14.06 -32.38 36.65
N GLU A 528 -13.83 -31.17 37.17
CA GLU A 528 -13.10 -30.92 38.42
C GLU A 528 -14.01 -30.36 39.53
N CYS A 529 -13.95 -30.94 40.73
CA CYS A 529 -14.68 -30.49 41.92
C CYS A 529 -13.75 -29.85 42.95
N THR A 530 -14.24 -28.82 43.65
CA THR A 530 -13.45 -28.04 44.62
C THR A 530 -13.77 -28.33 46.09
N GLY A 531 -14.61 -29.35 46.37
CA GLY A 531 -14.99 -29.75 47.72
C GLY A 531 -13.83 -30.41 48.49
N GLU A 532 -13.66 -30.07 49.76
CA GLU A 532 -12.59 -30.63 50.60
C GLU A 532 -12.82 -32.13 50.88
N GLY A 533 -11.81 -32.95 50.59
CA GLY A 533 -11.81 -34.41 50.80
C GLY A 533 -12.43 -35.25 49.67
N GLN A 534 -13.08 -34.64 48.68
CA GLN A 534 -13.60 -35.37 47.52
C GLN A 534 -12.52 -35.48 46.43
N SER A 535 -12.56 -36.53 45.61
CA SER A 535 -11.71 -36.59 44.43
C SER A 535 -11.90 -35.32 43.59
N SER A 536 -10.81 -34.69 43.14
CA SER A 536 -10.86 -33.49 42.31
C SER A 536 -11.43 -33.85 40.92
N THR A 537 -10.79 -34.79 40.21
CA THR A 537 -11.33 -35.40 38.99
C THR A 537 -12.58 -36.24 39.27
N GLN A 538 -13.70 -36.03 38.56
CA GLN A 538 -14.96 -36.76 38.80
C GLN A 538 -15.09 -38.05 37.98
N TYR A 539 -14.61 -38.08 36.74
CA TYR A 539 -14.59 -39.29 35.90
C TYR A 539 -13.29 -39.42 35.10
N ALA A 540 -12.92 -40.67 34.76
CA ALA A 540 -11.69 -40.95 34.04
C ALA A 540 -11.70 -40.31 32.64
N LYS A 541 -10.59 -39.67 32.26
CA LYS A 541 -10.46 -38.90 31.01
C LYS A 541 -9.06 -39.08 30.42
N ALA A 542 -8.99 -39.35 29.13
CA ALA A 542 -7.71 -39.47 28.43
C ALA A 542 -7.25 -38.13 27.84
N HIS A 543 -6.06 -37.70 28.20
CA HIS A 543 -5.33 -36.59 27.60
C HIS A 543 -4.36 -37.12 26.55
N VAL A 544 -4.56 -36.73 25.29
CA VAL A 544 -3.81 -37.28 24.14
C VAL A 544 -2.76 -36.27 23.70
N PHE A 545 -1.51 -36.70 23.71
CA PHE A 545 -0.34 -35.94 23.28
C PHE A 545 0.28 -36.61 22.05
N HIS A 546 0.54 -35.80 21.03
CA HIS A 546 1.23 -36.25 19.82
C HIS A 546 2.66 -35.74 19.91
N ILE A 547 3.60 -36.65 20.20
CA ILE A 547 5.04 -36.36 20.33
C ILE A 547 5.73 -37.07 19.17
N ASP A 548 6.06 -36.35 18.11
CA ASP A 548 6.60 -36.89 16.86
C ASP A 548 5.73 -38.02 16.28
N ASP A 549 6.19 -39.27 16.32
CA ASP A 549 5.45 -40.46 15.88
C ASP A 549 4.90 -41.32 17.03
N LEU A 550 5.01 -40.83 18.27
CA LEU A 550 4.41 -41.41 19.47
C LEU A 550 3.08 -40.73 19.80
N THR A 551 2.01 -41.52 19.94
CA THR A 551 0.77 -41.06 20.56
C THR A 551 0.78 -41.48 22.02
N LEU A 552 1.04 -40.51 22.91
CA LEU A 552 1.01 -40.72 24.35
C LEU A 552 -0.38 -40.36 24.88
N ARG A 553 -1.07 -41.33 25.47
CA ARG A 553 -2.36 -41.12 26.15
C ARG A 553 -2.15 -41.22 27.65
N ILE A 554 -2.36 -40.11 28.36
CA ILE A 554 -2.35 -40.09 29.83
C ILE A 554 -3.81 -40.13 30.30
N ILE A 555 -4.19 -41.22 30.93
CA ILE A 555 -5.55 -41.43 31.47
C ILE A 555 -5.56 -40.90 32.91
N ASP A 556 -6.19 -39.73 33.09
CA ASP A 556 -6.47 -39.17 34.40
C ASP A 556 -7.64 -39.91 35.04
N THR A 557 -7.55 -40.18 36.34
CA THR A 557 -8.56 -40.94 37.07
C THR A 557 -8.94 -40.24 38.38
N PRO A 558 -10.18 -40.45 38.87
CA PRO A 558 -10.55 -40.03 40.21
C PRO A 558 -9.56 -40.57 41.26
N GLY A 559 -9.26 -39.76 42.27
CA GLY A 559 -8.42 -40.15 43.39
C GLY A 559 -9.02 -41.29 44.21
N ILE A 560 -8.13 -42.14 44.74
CA ILE A 560 -8.48 -43.22 45.65
C ILE A 560 -8.63 -42.64 47.06
N GLY A 561 -9.68 -43.02 47.81
CA GLY A 561 -9.93 -42.49 49.15
C GLY A 561 -10.81 -41.25 49.16
N ASP A 562 -11.92 -41.28 48.41
CA ASP A 562 -12.92 -40.21 48.41
C ASP A 562 -13.68 -40.15 49.74
N THR A 563 -13.71 -38.99 50.40
CA THR A 563 -14.40 -38.82 51.69
C THR A 563 -15.92 -38.93 51.62
N ARG A 564 -16.51 -39.03 50.41
CA ARG A 564 -17.92 -39.39 50.18
C ARG A 564 -18.24 -40.85 50.53
N GLY A 565 -17.22 -41.69 50.77
CA GLY A 565 -17.35 -43.03 51.34
C GLY A 565 -16.98 -44.17 50.39
N ILE A 566 -16.79 -45.36 50.96
CA ILE A 566 -16.26 -46.56 50.28
C ILE A 566 -17.09 -46.97 49.03
N GLU A 567 -18.40 -46.74 49.05
CA GLU A 567 -19.25 -47.08 47.91
C GLU A 567 -19.01 -46.17 46.69
N MET A 568 -18.64 -44.90 46.90
CA MET A 568 -18.26 -43.99 45.81
C MET A 568 -16.91 -44.39 45.20
N ASP A 569 -15.94 -44.79 46.03
CA ASP A 569 -14.65 -45.30 45.56
C ASP A 569 -14.79 -46.57 44.71
N LYS A 570 -15.67 -47.50 45.12
CA LYS A 570 -15.98 -48.70 44.31
C LYS A 570 -16.57 -48.33 42.96
N GLN A 571 -17.48 -47.36 42.92
CA GLN A 571 -18.11 -46.90 41.68
C GLN A 571 -17.08 -46.21 40.76
N ASN A 572 -16.22 -45.35 41.31
CA ASN A 572 -15.14 -44.69 40.57
C ASN A 572 -14.15 -45.70 39.98
N LEU A 573 -13.78 -46.73 40.75
CA LEU A 573 -12.91 -47.80 40.30
C LEU A 573 -13.56 -48.62 39.18
N GLN A 574 -14.84 -48.98 39.30
CA GLN A 574 -15.57 -49.69 38.25
C GLN A 574 -15.66 -48.88 36.95
N ASN A 575 -15.95 -47.58 37.05
CA ASN A 575 -15.99 -46.69 35.90
C ASN A 575 -14.61 -46.56 35.24
N THR A 576 -13.54 -46.51 36.03
CA THR A 576 -12.16 -46.47 35.53
C THR A 576 -11.81 -47.77 34.80
N LEU A 577 -12.14 -48.94 35.37
CA LEU A 577 -11.92 -50.24 34.75
C LEU A 577 -12.69 -50.40 33.43
N SER A 578 -13.95 -49.92 33.38
CA SER A 578 -14.76 -49.90 32.15
C SER A 578 -14.24 -48.90 31.12
N TYR A 579 -13.56 -47.83 31.55
CA TYR A 579 -12.96 -46.85 30.65
C TYR A 579 -11.69 -47.41 30.01
N ILE A 580 -10.82 -48.04 30.81
CA ILE A 580 -9.55 -48.60 30.30
C ILE A 580 -9.74 -49.85 29.44
N SER A 581 -10.87 -50.57 29.57
CA SER A 581 -11.15 -51.75 28.73
C SER A 581 -11.32 -51.41 27.24
N ASN A 582 -11.45 -50.13 26.89
CA ASN A 582 -11.54 -49.67 25.50
C ASN A 582 -10.16 -49.54 24.82
N TYR A 583 -9.06 -49.79 25.52
CA TYR A 583 -7.70 -49.70 24.97
C TYR A 583 -7.05 -51.10 24.86
N GLY A 584 -6.29 -51.32 23.79
CA GLY A 584 -5.67 -52.62 23.48
C GLY A 584 -4.55 -53.03 24.45
N HIS A 585 -3.87 -52.06 25.05
CA HIS A 585 -2.83 -52.26 26.07
C HIS A 585 -2.67 -51.02 26.96
N LEU A 586 -2.15 -51.22 28.17
CA LEU A 586 -1.65 -50.17 29.08
C LEU A 586 -0.16 -50.40 29.31
N ASN A 587 0.61 -49.31 29.42
CA ASN A 587 2.06 -49.33 29.55
C ASN A 587 2.52 -49.20 30.99
#